data_AF-A0A7K3GJF8-F1
#
_entry.id   AF-A0A7K3GJF8-F1
#
_cell.length_a   1.000
_cell.length_b   1.000
_cell.length_c   1.000
_cell.angle_alpha   90.00
_cell.angle_beta   90.00
_cell.angle_gamma   90.00
#
_symmetry.space_group_name_H-M   'P 1'
#
loop_
_entity.id
_entity.type
_entity.pdbx_description
1 polymer ?
#
loop_
_entity_poly.entity_id
_entity_poly.type
_entity_poly.pdbx_seq_one_letter_code
_entity_poly.pdbx_strand_id
1 'polypeptide(L)' 'MNDERPVDGAAAARRERFGRLPEPIRREDMTESKEATPGGAVIDAYDPERSWNHFSCLALDMGL' A
#
# COMPACT_ATOMS: atom_id res chain seq x y z
N MET A 1 -25.08 -10.89 24.74
CA MET A 1 -24.14 -9.78 25.00
C MET A 1 -24.32 -8.75 23.89
N ASN A 2 -24.88 -7.58 24.21
CA ASN A 2 -24.83 -6.43 23.31
C ASN A 2 -23.47 -5.77 23.50
N ASP A 3 -22.69 -5.72 22.43
CA ASP A 3 -21.37 -5.09 22.40
C ASP A 3 -21.59 -3.59 22.17
N GLU A 4 -21.80 -2.86 23.27
CA GLU A 4 -21.88 -1.39 23.27
C GLU A 4 -20.48 -0.83 23.04
N ARG A 5 -19.96 -1.01 21.82
CA ARG A 5 -18.66 -0.45 21.42
C ARG A 5 -18.75 1.06 21.63
N PRO A 6 -17.85 1.66 22.42
CA PRO A 6 -17.84 3.10 22.62
C PRO A 6 -17.75 3.77 21.24
N VAL A 7 -18.66 4.70 20.99
CA VAL A 7 -18.62 5.51 19.76
C VAL A 7 -17.25 6.17 19.72
N ASP A 8 -16.42 5.78 18.74
CA ASP A 8 -15.11 6.41 18.50
C ASP A 8 -15.36 7.91 18.29
N GLY A 9 -15.03 8.73 19.30
CA GLY A 9 -15.21 10.18 19.25
C GLY A 9 -14.45 10.82 18.09
N ALA A 10 -13.33 10.22 17.67
CA ALA A 10 -12.61 10.67 16.50
C ALA A 10 -13.38 10.35 15.20
N ALA A 11 -14.11 9.22 15.14
CA ALA A 11 -15.01 8.92 14.04
C ALA A 11 -16.19 9.89 13.96
N ALA A 12 -16.74 10.32 15.10
CA ALA A 12 -17.80 11.32 15.14
C ALA A 12 -17.31 12.68 14.59
N ALA A 13 -16.17 13.17 15.07
CA ALA A 13 -15.56 14.41 14.58
C ALA A 13 -15.22 14.36 13.08
N ARG A 14 -14.78 13.19 12.56
CA ARG A 14 -14.56 13.00 11.12
C ARG A 14 -15.86 13.10 10.33
N ARG A 15 -16.95 12.47 10.80
CA ARG A 15 -18.26 12.51 10.11
C ARG A 15 -18.87 13.91 10.10
N GLU A 16 -18.68 14.69 11.15
CA GLU A 16 -19.12 16.09 11.19
C GLU A 16 -18.35 16.94 10.17
N ARG A 17 -17.02 16.76 10.09
CA ARG A 17 -16.16 17.51 9.18
C ARG A 17 -16.32 17.12 7.71
N PHE A 18 -16.50 15.83 7.42
CA PHE A 18 -16.41 15.27 6.08
C PHE A 18 -17.71 14.64 5.57
N GLY A 19 -18.76 14.60 6.39
CA GLY A 19 -20.03 13.97 6.05
C GLY A 19 -19.97 12.44 6.05
N ARG A 20 -20.93 11.83 5.34
CA ARG A 20 -21.03 10.37 5.19
C ARG A 20 -20.22 9.90 3.98
N LEU A 21 -19.58 8.74 4.11
CA LEU A 21 -18.94 8.09 2.97
C LEU A 21 -19.97 7.76 1.87
N PRO A 22 -19.58 7.85 0.59
CA PRO A 22 -20.41 7.38 -0.51
C PRO A 22 -20.62 5.87 -0.44
N GLU A 23 -21.52 5.35 -1.27
CA GLU A 23 -21.72 3.91 -1.39
C GLU A 23 -20.42 3.23 -1.87
N PRO A 24 -20.04 2.07 -1.30
CA PRO A 24 -18.86 1.35 -1.77
C PRO A 24 -19.02 0.94 -3.22
N ILE A 25 -17.99 1.19 -4.03
CA ILE A 25 -17.92 0.67 -5.40
C ILE A 25 -17.56 -0.81 -5.39
N ARG A 26 -17.96 -1.53 -6.44
CA ARG A 26 -17.61 -2.94 -6.56
C ARG A 26 -16.11 -3.09 -6.77
N ARG A 27 -15.53 -4.20 -6.31
CA ARG A 27 -14.07 -4.40 -6.37
C ARG A 27 -13.56 -4.42 -7.81
N GLU A 28 -14.35 -4.97 -8.72
CA GLU A 28 -14.09 -4.98 -10.16
C GLU A 28 -14.00 -3.58 -10.78
N ASP A 29 -14.71 -2.60 -10.22
CA ASP A 29 -14.71 -1.21 -10.69
C ASP A 29 -13.54 -0.40 -10.09
N MET A 30 -12.77 -0.98 -9.16
CA MET A 30 -11.62 -0.33 -8.51
C MET A 30 -10.31 -0.51 -9.31
N THR A 31 -10.33 -1.27 -10.41
CA THR A 31 -9.13 -1.64 -11.15
C THR A 31 -9.23 -1.25 -12.62
N GLU A 32 -8.17 -0.65 -13.17
CA GLU A 32 -8.04 -0.38 -14.59
C GLU A 32 -7.04 -1.35 -15.22
N SER A 33 -7.42 -1.98 -16.34
CA SER A 33 -6.56 -2.91 -17.07
C SER A 33 -5.63 -2.14 -18.01
N LYS A 34 -4.33 -2.44 -17.95
CA LYS A 34 -3.32 -1.93 -18.89
C LYS A 34 -2.64 -3.08 -19.60
N GLU A 35 -2.32 -2.89 -20.89
CA GLU A 35 -1.52 -3.85 -21.64
C GLU A 35 -0.16 -4.06 -20.96
N ALA A 36 0.15 -5.32 -20.65
CA ALA A 36 1.44 -5.68 -20.08
C ALA A 36 2.52 -5.53 -21.16
N THR A 37 3.49 -4.64 -20.96
CA THR A 37 4.64 -4.56 -21.86
C THR A 37 5.66 -5.65 -21.51
N PRO A 38 6.28 -6.30 -22.52
CA PRO A 38 7.31 -7.33 -22.28
C PRO A 38 8.51 -6.86 -21.46
N GLY A 39 8.72 -5.54 -21.34
CA GLY A 39 9.83 -4.93 -20.61
C GLY A 39 9.75 -5.05 -19.07
N GLY A 40 8.59 -5.42 -18.50
CA GLY A 40 8.46 -5.59 -17.05
C GLY A 40 9.25 -6.77 -16.49
N ALA A 41 9.52 -7.80 -17.29
CA ALA A 41 10.25 -9.00 -16.86
C ALA A 41 11.78 -8.87 -17.01
N VAL A 42 12.26 -8.00 -17.91
CA VAL A 42 13.70 -7.87 -18.21
C VAL A 42 14.39 -6.86 -17.28
N ILE A 43 13.67 -5.84 -16.80
CA ILE A 43 14.21 -4.86 -15.85
C ILE A 43 14.31 -5.47 -14.44
N ASP A 44 13.49 -6.47 -14.14
CA ASP A 44 13.38 -7.10 -12.81
C ASP A 44 13.81 -8.58 -12.81
N ALA A 45 14.66 -8.98 -13.77
CA ALA A 45 15.33 -10.26 -13.68
C ALA A 45 16.23 -10.23 -12.43
N TYR A 46 15.73 -10.81 -11.34
CA TYR A 46 16.43 -10.87 -10.06
C TYR A 46 17.84 -11.43 -10.26
N ASP A 47 18.82 -10.55 -10.16
CA ASP A 47 20.24 -10.86 -10.25
C ASP A 47 20.83 -10.78 -8.82
N PRO A 48 21.03 -11.94 -8.16
CA PRO A 48 21.56 -11.97 -6.79
C PRO A 48 22.99 -11.41 -6.71
N GLU A 49 23.78 -11.50 -7.78
CA GLU A 49 25.15 -10.97 -7.82
C GLU A 49 25.14 -9.44 -8.02
N ARG A 50 24.22 -8.92 -8.84
CA ARG A 50 24.09 -7.46 -9.05
C ARG A 50 23.49 -6.74 -7.86
N SER A 51 22.62 -7.39 -7.09
CA SER A 51 22.01 -6.82 -5.88
C SER A 51 23.03 -6.59 -4.76
N TRP A 52 24.13 -7.35 -4.70
CA TRP A 52 25.22 -7.12 -3.75
C TRP A 52 25.90 -5.73 -3.91
N ASN A 53 25.91 -5.18 -5.13
CA ASN A 53 26.55 -3.89 -5.41
C ASN A 53 25.81 -2.67 -4.80
N HIS A 54 24.60 -2.85 -4.26
CA HIS A 54 23.75 -1.76 -3.77
C HIS A 54 23.67 -1.68 -2.23
N PHE A 55 24.30 -2.62 -1.51
CA PHE A 55 24.23 -2.67 -0.04
C PHE A 55 25.30 -1.86 0.69
N SER A 56 26.15 -1.11 -0.03
CA SER A 56 27.20 -0.29 0.61
C SER A 56 26.63 0.72 1.61
N CYS A 57 25.48 1.34 1.32
CA CYS A 57 24.81 2.25 2.25
C CYS A 57 24.19 1.52 3.44
N LEU A 58 23.63 0.32 3.21
CA LEU A 58 23.04 -0.50 4.29
C LEU A 58 24.11 -1.02 5.26
N ALA A 59 25.28 -1.41 4.76
CA ALA A 59 26.41 -1.84 5.60
C ALA A 59 26.93 -0.69 6.49
N LEU A 60 27.06 0.51 5.91
CA LEU A 60 27.40 1.73 6.65
C LEU A 60 26.39 2.06 7.75
N ASP A 61 25.08 1.99 7.44
CA ASP A 61 24.02 2.27 8.41
C ASP A 61 23.97 1.24 9.56
N MET A 62 24.39 -0.01 9.30
CA MET A 62 24.44 -1.08 10.31
C MET A 62 25.78 -1.17 11.07
N GLY A 63 26.80 -0.40 10.68
CA GLY A 63 28.10 -0.36 11.34
C GLY A 63 28.94 -1.64 11.17
N LEU A 64 28.77 -2.35 10.05
CA LEU A 64 29.54 -3.55 9.68
C LEU A 64 30.84 -3.21 8.94
#